data_AF-A0A1X7TXD0-F1
#
_entry.id   AF-A0A1X7TXD0-F1
#
_cell.length_a   1.000
_cell.length_b   1.000
_cell.length_c   1.000
_cell.angle_alpha   90.00
_cell.angle_beta   90.00
_cell.angle_gamma   90.00
#
_symmetry.space_group_name_H-M   'P 1'
#
loop_
_entity.id
_entity.type
_entity.pdbx_description
1 polymer ?
#
loop_
_entity_poly.entity_id
_entity_poly.type
_entity_poly.pdbx_seq_one_letter_code
_entity_poly.pdbx_strand_id
1 'polypeptide(L)'
;MGVLLSSSPHDSPICDKESDPMGDHTVGCGGDGDRIICHNSLCEVIFSSAQAADLASRKEVSSLLPDSCSHPADIFLPSWFGGKPTAFDVTVTSPI
;
A
#
# COMPACT_ATOMS: atom_id res chain seq x y z
N MET A 1 15.34 13.34 0.95
CA MET A 1 16.09 14.10 -0.07
C MET A 1 15.38 13.89 -1.38
N GLY A 2 14.57 14.86 -1.82
CA GLY A 2 13.87 14.80 -3.11
C GLY A 2 14.82 15.21 -4.25
N VAL A 3 14.53 14.75 -5.46
CA VAL A 3 15.25 15.16 -6.68
C VAL A 3 14.45 16.30 -7.30
N LEU A 4 15.10 17.44 -7.58
CA LEU A 4 14.42 18.56 -8.24
C LEU A 4 14.06 18.15 -9.67
N LEU A 5 12.78 17.94 -9.95
CA LEU A 5 12.28 17.50 -11.26
C LEU A 5 11.95 18.69 -12.17
N SER A 6 11.59 19.84 -11.60
CA SER A 6 11.25 21.05 -12.34
C SER A 6 11.76 22.31 -11.63
N SER A 7 12.00 23.38 -12.39
CA SER A 7 12.35 24.70 -11.84
C SER A 7 11.15 25.50 -11.33
N SER A 8 9.92 25.09 -11.67
CA SER A 8 8.67 25.74 -11.26
C SER A 8 7.52 24.74 -11.12
N PRO A 9 6.49 25.06 -10.31
CA PRO A 9 5.26 24.26 -10.29
C PRO A 9 4.65 24.19 -11.70
N HIS A 10 4.06 23.06 -12.03
CA HIS A 10 3.44 22.81 -13.32
C HIS A 10 2.24 21.88 -13.14
N ASP A 11 1.26 21.96 -14.03
CA ASP A 11 0.11 21.07 -13.97
C ASP A 11 0.52 19.64 -14.37
N SER A 12 0.09 18.68 -13.55
CA SER A 12 0.31 17.26 -13.81
C SER A 12 -0.52 16.82 -15.02
N PRO A 13 0.06 16.16 -16.04
CA PRO A 13 -0.69 15.62 -17.17
C PRO A 13 -1.62 14.46 -16.79
N ILE A 14 -1.54 13.99 -15.54
CA ILE A 14 -2.25 12.80 -15.03
C ILE A 14 -3.54 13.18 -14.29
N CYS A 15 -3.52 14.25 -13.48
CA CYS A 15 -4.66 14.62 -12.64
C CYS A 15 -5.01 16.11 -12.65
N ASP A 16 -4.38 16.90 -13.53
CA ASP A 16 -4.60 18.34 -13.72
C ASP A 16 -4.42 19.19 -12.46
N LYS A 17 -3.74 18.66 -11.43
CA LYS A 17 -3.34 19.40 -10.23
C LYS A 17 -1.89 19.84 -10.34
N GLU A 18 -1.55 20.91 -9.61
CA GLU A 18 -0.19 21.42 -9.52
C GLU A 18 0.76 20.36 -8.94
N SER A 19 1.80 20.03 -9.71
CA SER A 19 2.94 19.23 -9.29
C SER A 19 4.03 20.13 -8.71
N ASP A 20 4.48 19.79 -7.51
CA ASP A 20 5.56 20.52 -6.86
C ASP A 20 6.90 20.28 -7.59
N PRO A 21 7.83 21.25 -7.55
CA PRO A 21 9.16 21.14 -8.14
C PRO A 21 10.01 19.95 -7.65
N MET A 22 9.73 19.43 -6.46
CA MET A 22 10.47 18.34 -5.83
C MET A 22 9.98 16.95 -6.28
N GLY A 23 8.89 16.90 -7.04
CA GLY A 23 8.33 15.67 -7.59
C GLY A 23 7.48 14.86 -6.62
N ASP A 24 7.12 15.41 -5.46
CA ASP A 24 6.31 14.68 -4.47
C ASP A 24 4.95 14.31 -5.07
N HIS A 25 4.34 15.24 -5.84
CA HIS A 25 3.13 14.99 -6.60
C HIS A 25 3.30 13.87 -7.62
N THR A 26 4.42 13.82 -8.35
CA THR A 26 4.69 12.77 -9.35
C THR A 26 4.78 11.37 -8.72
N VAL A 27 5.23 11.26 -7.47
CA VAL A 27 5.41 9.98 -6.78
C VAL A 27 4.13 9.54 -6.03
N GLY A 28 3.28 10.49 -5.65
CA GLY A 28 2.07 10.21 -4.86
C GLY A 28 0.76 10.55 -5.55
N CYS A 29 0.77 10.83 -6.86
CA CYS A 29 -0.41 11.19 -7.62
C CYS A 29 -1.43 10.05 -7.61
N GLY A 30 -2.65 10.31 -7.16
CA GLY A 30 -3.70 9.29 -7.21
C GLY A 30 -4.18 8.92 -8.62
N GLY A 31 -3.80 9.67 -9.65
CA GLY A 31 -4.38 9.58 -10.99
C GLY A 31 -3.80 8.50 -11.92
N ASP A 32 -2.55 8.06 -11.73
CA ASP A 32 -1.90 7.06 -12.61
C ASP A 32 -1.76 5.67 -11.97
N GLY A 33 -2.51 5.41 -10.90
CA GLY A 33 -2.43 4.14 -10.17
C GLY A 33 -1.26 4.04 -9.19
N ASP A 34 -0.51 5.11 -8.93
CA ASP A 34 0.56 5.14 -7.92
C ASP A 34 0.06 4.69 -6.55
N ARG A 35 -1.19 5.00 -6.20
CA ARG A 35 -1.83 4.51 -4.97
C ARG A 35 -1.93 2.99 -4.91
N ILE A 36 -2.31 2.34 -6.02
CA ILE A 36 -2.40 0.88 -6.13
C ILE A 36 -1.00 0.27 -6.06
N ILE A 37 -0.03 0.86 -6.77
CA ILE A 37 1.37 0.39 -6.77
C ILE A 37 1.98 0.54 -5.36
N CYS A 38 1.74 1.67 -4.69
CA CYS A 38 2.19 1.93 -3.33
C CYS A 38 1.55 0.95 -2.35
N HIS A 39 0.22 0.74 -2.44
CA HIS A 39 -0.49 -0.25 -1.64
C HIS A 39 0.11 -1.65 -1.83
N ASN A 40 0.25 -2.12 -3.08
CA ASN A 40 0.81 -3.43 -3.37
C ASN A 40 2.25 -3.58 -2.85
N SER A 41 3.06 -2.53 -3.01
CA SER A 41 4.44 -2.52 -2.52
C SER A 41 4.51 -2.57 -0.99
N LEU A 42 3.65 -1.82 -0.29
CA LEU A 42 3.53 -1.87 1.16
C LEU A 42 3.09 -3.26 1.63
N CYS A 43 2.09 -3.85 0.96
CA CYS A 43 1.64 -5.20 1.27
C CYS A 43 2.76 -6.23 1.07
N GLU A 44 3.59 -6.10 0.03
CA GLU A 44 4.77 -6.95 -0.18
C GLU A 44 5.83 -6.79 0.92
N VAL A 45 6.12 -5.56 1.34
CA VAL A 45 7.10 -5.29 2.40
C VAL A 45 6.64 -5.86 3.74
N ILE A 46 5.38 -5.67 4.11
CA ILE A 46 4.83 -6.22 5.36
C ILE A 46 4.86 -7.76 5.30
N PHE A 47 4.42 -8.35 4.18
CA PHE A 47 4.42 -9.80 4.01
C PHE A 47 5.81 -10.41 4.06
N SER A 48 6.78 -9.85 3.34
CA SER A 48 8.17 -10.34 3.35
C SER A 48 8.82 -10.21 4.72
N SER A 49 8.55 -9.11 5.44
CA SER A 49 9.00 -8.93 6.82
C SER A 49 8.38 -9.97 7.77
N ALA A 50 7.10 -10.27 7.60
CA ALA A 50 6.41 -11.27 8.41
C ALA A 50 6.89 -12.70 8.11
N GLN A 51 7.20 -13.02 6.85
CA GLN A 51 7.87 -14.27 6.48
C GLN A 51 9.26 -14.38 7.12
N ALA A 52 10.06 -13.31 7.06
CA ALA A 52 11.39 -13.29 7.67
C ALA A 52 11.35 -13.46 9.19
N ALA A 53 10.24 -13.09 9.83
CA ALA A 53 9.98 -13.28 11.25
C ALA A 53 9.30 -14.62 11.60
N ASP A 54 9.14 -15.54 10.63
CA ASP A 54 8.49 -16.85 10.79
C ASP A 54 7.04 -16.78 11.31
N LEU A 55 6.31 -15.73 10.91
CA LEU A 55 4.91 -15.50 11.33
C LEU A 55 3.89 -16.24 10.46
N ALA A 56 4.35 -17.12 9.56
CA ALA A 56 3.54 -17.88 8.62
C ALA A 56 2.51 -17.01 7.87
N SER A 57 2.93 -15.81 7.44
CA SER A 57 2.08 -14.84 6.75
C SER A 57 1.48 -15.41 5.47
N ARG A 58 0.26 -14.98 5.14
CA ARG A 58 -0.47 -15.40 3.94
C ARG A 58 -1.09 -14.19 3.25
N LYS A 59 -1.07 -14.16 1.92
CA LYS A 59 -1.83 -13.20 1.10
C LYS A 59 -3.08 -13.88 0.55
N GLU A 60 -4.14 -13.11 0.35
CA GLU A 60 -5.36 -13.54 -0.35
C GLU A 60 -5.99 -14.84 0.22
N VAL A 61 -6.04 -14.97 1.54
CA VAL A 61 -6.61 -16.18 2.17
C VAL A 61 -8.12 -16.18 2.00
N SER A 62 -8.65 -16.99 1.09
CA SER A 62 -10.10 -17.21 0.99
C SER A 62 -10.67 -17.84 2.27
N SER A 63 -11.93 -17.53 2.57
CA SER A 63 -12.72 -18.18 3.63
C SER A 63 -12.27 -17.90 5.09
N LEU A 64 -11.68 -16.73 5.38
CA LEU A 64 -11.47 -16.31 6.78
C LEU A 64 -12.77 -16.03 7.53
N LEU A 65 -13.86 -15.73 6.82
CA LEU A 65 -15.19 -15.53 7.38
C LEU A 65 -16.09 -16.71 6.99
N PRO A 66 -16.84 -17.30 7.93
CA PRO A 66 -17.81 -18.34 7.59
C PRO A 66 -18.86 -17.79 6.64
N ASP A 67 -19.19 -18.58 5.61
CA ASP A 67 -20.20 -18.28 4.57
C ASP A 67 -19.94 -17.01 3.73
N SER A 68 -18.70 -16.52 3.67
CA SER A 68 -18.32 -15.40 2.82
C SER A 68 -17.20 -15.76 1.83
N CYS A 69 -17.40 -15.39 0.57
CA CYS A 69 -16.34 -15.36 -0.46
C CYS A 69 -15.61 -14.01 -0.51
N SER A 70 -15.82 -13.11 0.45
CA SER A 70 -15.15 -11.81 0.48
C SER A 70 -13.64 -11.99 0.63
N HIS A 71 -12.87 -11.23 -0.14
CA HIS A 71 -11.44 -11.06 0.08
C HIS A 71 -11.24 -10.52 1.50
N PRO A 72 -10.71 -11.32 2.45
CA PRO A 72 -10.95 -11.01 3.85
C PRO A 72 -9.82 -10.21 4.53
N ALA A 73 -8.67 -10.05 3.88
CA ALA A 73 -7.58 -9.15 4.31
C ALA A 73 -6.52 -9.06 3.20
N ASP A 74 -5.83 -7.92 3.09
CA ASP A 74 -4.64 -7.80 2.23
C ASP A 74 -3.53 -8.77 2.70
N ILE A 75 -3.35 -8.87 4.03
CA ILE A 75 -2.39 -9.77 4.67
C ILE A 75 -3.03 -10.44 5.88
N PHE A 76 -2.84 -11.76 6.00
CA PHE A 76 -3.26 -12.52 7.16
C PHE A 76 -2.06 -13.12 7.89
N LEU A 77 -1.98 -12.88 9.20
CA LEU A 77 -1.01 -13.50 10.10
C LEU A 77 -1.74 -14.50 11.02
N PRO A 78 -1.48 -15.81 10.91
CA PRO A 78 -2.15 -16.81 11.74
C PRO A 78 -1.72 -16.76 13.22
N SER A 79 -0.54 -16.23 13.53
CA SER A 79 -0.02 -16.09 14.88
C SER A 79 0.74 -14.77 15.03
N TRP A 80 0.06 -13.76 15.55
CA TRP A 80 0.64 -12.45 15.87
C TRP A 80 0.81 -12.27 17.39
N PHE A 81 0.55 -11.09 17.93
CA PHE A 81 0.69 -10.76 19.34
C PHE A 81 -0.16 -11.69 20.22
N GLY A 82 0.50 -12.40 21.13
CA GLY A 82 -0.14 -13.38 22.00
C GLY A 82 -0.67 -14.63 21.27
N GLY A 83 -0.13 -14.95 20.08
CA GLY A 83 -0.53 -16.12 19.29
C GLY A 83 -1.90 -15.97 18.60
N LYS A 84 -2.46 -14.76 18.57
CA LYS A 84 -3.78 -14.52 18.00
C LYS A 84 -3.68 -14.32 16.48
N PRO A 85 -4.59 -14.93 15.68
CA PRO A 85 -4.67 -14.63 14.26
C PRO A 85 -5.12 -13.18 14.05
N THR A 86 -4.55 -12.50 13.06
CA THR A 86 -4.82 -11.09 12.78
C THR A 86 -4.87 -10.84 11.27
N ALA A 87 -5.91 -10.14 10.84
CA ALA A 87 -6.05 -9.60 9.49
C ALA A 87 -5.52 -8.15 9.46
N PHE A 88 -4.78 -7.80 8.41
CA PHE A 88 -4.28 -6.46 8.14
C PHE A 88 -4.85 -5.95 6.82
N ASP A 89 -5.52 -4.80 6.88
CA ASP A 89 -5.97 -4.03 5.73
C ASP A 89 -5.12 -2.76 5.61
N VAL A 90 -4.53 -2.54 4.44
CA VAL A 90 -3.59 -1.46 4.16
C VAL A 90 -4.27 -0.41 3.30
N THR A 91 -4.47 0.78 3.85
CA THR A 91 -4.97 1.92 3.08
C THR A 91 -3.87 2.95 2.90
N VAL A 92 -3.59 3.33 1.66
CA VAL A 92 -2.68 4.45 1.34
C VAL A 92 -3.48 5.73 1.26
N THR A 93 -3.32 6.60 2.27
CA THR A 93 -3.87 7.94 2.26
C THR A 93 -2.77 8.93 1.92
N SER A 94 -2.74 9.36 0.66
CA SER A 94 -1.89 10.47 0.25
C SER A 94 -2.71 11.76 0.23
N PRO A 95 -2.28 12.84 0.94
CA PRO A 95 -2.99 14.12 0.97
C PRO A 95 -2.78 14.98 -0.29
N ILE A 96 -1.97 14.52 -1.25
CA ILE A 96 -1.68 15.16 -2.54
C ILE A 96 -2.80 14.90 -3.57
#